data_AF-A0A7G8F5S3-F1
#
_entry.id   AF-A0A7G8F5S3-F1
#
_cell.length_a   1.000
_cell.length_b   1.000
_cell.length_c   1.000
_cell.angle_alpha   90.00
_cell.angle_beta   90.00
_cell.angle_gamma   90.00
#
_symmetry.space_group_name_H-M   'P 1'
#
loop_
_entity.id
_entity.type
_entity.pdbx_description
1 polymer ?
#
loop_
_entity_poly.entity_id
_entity_poly.type
_entity_poly.pdbx_seq_one_letter_code
_entity_poly.pdbx_strand_id
1 'polypeptide(L)' 'MSNDSAKGKDYWIDEIAFLEARLNGSQGDIDAEDRSACEVALKTAKANLSSCSSG' A
#
# COMPACT_ATOMS: atom_id res chain seq x y z
N MET A 1 -15.83 13.89 -1.57
CA MET A 1 -14.53 13.96 -2.26
C MET A 1 -13.51 13.35 -1.34
N SER A 2 -13.07 12.12 -1.65
CA SER A 2 -12.09 11.38 -0.85
C SER A 2 -10.78 12.14 -0.86
N ASN A 3 -10.34 12.53 0.32
CA ASN A 3 -9.23 13.44 0.53
C ASN A 3 -7.93 12.64 0.51
N ASP A 4 -7.43 12.27 -0.68
CA ASP A 4 -6.12 11.61 -0.82
C ASP A 4 -4.96 12.46 -0.27
N SER A 5 -5.21 13.75 -0.01
CA SER A 5 -4.28 14.70 0.61
C SER A 5 -4.17 14.60 2.14
N ALA A 6 -5.00 13.78 2.81
CA ALA A 6 -5.01 13.64 4.28
C ALA A 6 -4.59 12.24 4.77
N LYS A 7 -4.02 11.41 3.90
CA LYS A 7 -3.48 10.10 4.30
C LYS A 7 -2.15 10.31 5.02
N GLY A 8 -2.21 10.28 6.35
CA GLY A 8 -1.04 10.40 7.22
C GLY A 8 -0.10 9.20 7.14
N LYS A 9 1.07 9.31 7.78
CA LYS A 9 2.07 8.25 7.87
C LYS A 9 1.49 6.89 8.29
N ASP A 10 0.58 6.91 9.28
CA ASP A 10 -0.05 5.72 9.84
C ASP A 10 -0.89 4.95 8.80
N TYR A 11 -1.67 5.66 7.97
CA TYR A 11 -2.43 5.06 6.87
C TYR A 11 -1.50 4.31 5.90
N TRP A 12 -0.38 4.93 5.52
CA TRP A 12 0.54 4.30 4.57
C TRP A 12 1.26 3.09 5.18
N ILE A 13 1.54 3.11 6.49
CA ILE A 13 2.09 1.94 7.19
C ILE A 13 1.11 0.77 7.16
N ASP A 14 -0.16 1.01 7.50
CA ASP A 14 -1.20 -0.03 7.49
C ASP A 14 -1.45 -0.58 6.07
N GLU A 15 -1.54 0.31 5.08
CA GLU A 15 -1.69 -0.05 3.67
C GLU A 15 -0.50 -0.90 3.16
N ILE A 16 0.73 -0.55 3.52
CA ILE A 16 1.92 -1.35 3.17
C ILE A 16 1.83 -2.75 3.78
N ALA A 17 1.48 -2.86 5.06
CA ALA A 17 1.37 -4.13 5.76
C ALA A 17 0.27 -5.02 5.13
N PHE A 18 -0.87 -4.42 4.79
CA PHE A 18 -1.97 -5.09 4.10
C PHE A 18 -1.53 -5.64 2.74
N LEU A 19 -0.88 -4.80 1.92
CA LEU A 19 -0.44 -5.19 0.57
C LEU A 19 0.67 -6.26 0.62
N GLU A 20 1.61 -6.17 1.55
CA GLU A 20 2.66 -7.20 1.74
C GLU A 20 2.07 -8.52 2.22
N ALA A 21 1.08 -8.52 3.11
CA ALA A 21 0.38 -9.72 3.53
C ALA A 21 -0.35 -10.39 2.36
N ARG A 22 -1.03 -9.60 1.51
CA ARG A 22 -1.72 -10.09 0.32
C ARG A 22 -0.75 -10.68 -0.71
N LEU A 23 0.38 -10.02 -0.96
CA LEU A 23 1.42 -10.52 -1.88
C LEU A 23 2.14 -11.77 -1.37
N ASN A 24 2.26 -11.93 -0.06
CA ASN A 24 2.84 -13.12 0.58
C ASN A 24 1.82 -14.28 0.70
N GLY A 25 0.59 -14.11 0.24
CA GLY A 25 -0.45 -15.15 0.28
C GLY A 25 -1.09 -15.35 1.66
N SER A 26 -0.90 -14.43 2.60
CA SER A 26 -1.51 -14.52 3.94
C SER A 26 -3.03 -14.38 3.93
N GLN A 27 -3.61 -13.86 2.85
CA GLN A 27 -5.06 -13.67 2.69
C GLN A 27 -5.68 -14.55 1.59
N GLY A 28 -4.99 -15.65 1.22
CA GLY A 28 -5.36 -16.52 0.12
C GLY A 28 -4.59 -16.21 -1.16
N ASP A 29 -4.79 -17.09 -2.15
CA ASP A 29 -4.19 -16.93 -3.47
C ASP A 29 -4.81 -15.74 -4.21
N ILE A 30 -3.94 -15.00 -4.90
CA ILE A 30 -4.33 -13.88 -5.74
C ILE A 30 -3.88 -14.16 -7.17
N ASP A 31 -4.72 -13.80 -8.14
CA ASP A 31 -4.38 -13.91 -9.55
C ASP A 31 -3.27 -12.91 -9.92
N ALA A 32 -2.64 -13.13 -11.08
CA ALA A 32 -1.53 -12.29 -11.54
C ALA A 32 -1.91 -10.81 -11.67
N GLU A 33 -3.16 -10.51 -12.03
CA GLU A 33 -3.69 -9.14 -12.10
C GLU A 33 -3.79 -8.49 -10.71
N ASP A 34 -4.36 -9.20 -9.73
CA ASP A 34 -4.42 -8.75 -8.33
C ASP A 34 -3.01 -8.54 -7.77
N ARG A 35 -2.08 -9.46 -8.06
CA ARG A 35 -0.68 -9.34 -7.63
C ARG A 35 -0.04 -8.08 -8.19
N SER A 36 -0.17 -7.85 -9.49
CA SER A 36 0.37 -6.66 -10.16
C SER A 36 -0.22 -5.37 -9.57
N ALA A 37 -1.54 -5.34 -9.34
CA ALA A 37 -2.21 -4.19 -8.71
C ALA A 37 -1.68 -3.94 -7.29
N CYS A 38 -1.48 -4.99 -6.49
CA CYS A 38 -0.93 -4.89 -5.15
C CYS A 38 0.52 -4.39 -5.16
N GLU A 39 1.35 -4.83 -6.11
CA GLU A 39 2.73 -4.36 -6.24
C GLU A 39 2.80 -2.85 -6.61
N VAL A 40 1.94 -2.40 -7.51
CA VAL A 40 1.85 -0.98 -7.90
C VAL A 40 1.37 -0.13 -6.72
N ALA A 41 0.34 -0.59 -6.01
CA ALA A 41 -0.16 0.07 -4.81
C ALA A 41 0.92 0.14 -3.72
N LEU A 42 1.67 -0.96 -3.51
CA LEU A 42 2.72 -1.06 -2.50
C LEU A 42 3.85 -0.06 -2.78
N LYS A 43 4.25 0.04 -4.04
CA LYS A 43 5.26 1.01 -4.48
C LYS A 43 4.80 2.43 -4.24
N THR A 44 3.53 2.72 -4.53
CA THR A 44 2.93 4.05 -4.31
C THR A 44 2.85 4.38 -2.83
N ALA A 45 2.40 3.44 -2.00
CA ALA A 45 2.30 3.61 -0.56
C ALA A 45 3.69 3.86 0.08
N LYS A 46 4.72 3.09 -0.32
CA LYS A 46 6.11 3.29 0.14
C LYS A 46 6.65 4.68 -0.27
N ALA A 47 6.38 5.14 -1.50
CA ALA A 47 6.80 6.45 -1.96
C ALA A 47 6.12 7.59 -1.18
N ASN A 48 4.81 7.47 -0.94
CA ASN A 48 4.06 8.45 -0.15
C ASN A 48 4.49 8.44 1.32
N LEU A 49 4.73 7.26 1.92
CA LEU A 49 5.25 7.15 3.28
C LEU A 49 6.60 7.84 3.42
N SER A 50 7.51 7.61 2.47
CA SER A 50 8.83 8.25 2.44
C SER A 50 8.71 9.77 2.27
N SER A 51 7.77 10.24 1.44
CA SER A 51 7.50 11.66 1.24
C SER A 51 6.91 12.30 2.51
N CYS A 52 6.03 11.57 3.21
CA CYS A 52 5.36 12.00 4.44
C CYS A 52 6.30 12.02 5.66
N SER A 53 7.37 11.22 5.66
CA SER A 53 8.37 11.20 6.75
C SER A 53 9.46 12.28 6.61
N SER A 54 9.48 13.05 5.52
CA SER A 54 10.44 14.13 5.26
C SER A 54 9.86 15.54 5.45
N GLY A 55 8.67 15.66 6.04
CA GLY A 55 8.00 16.92 6.35
C GLY A 55 8.16 17.34 7.81
#